data_AF-A0A0W1AEC2-F1
#
_entry.id   AF-A0A0W1AEC2-F1
#
_cell.length_a   1.000
_cell.length_b   1.000
_cell.length_c   1.000
_cell.angle_alpha   90.00
_cell.angle_beta   90.00
_cell.angle_gamma   90.00
#
_symmetry.space_group_name_H-M   'P 1'
#
loop_
_entity.id
_entity.type
_entity.pdbx_description
1 polymer ?
#
loop_
_entity_poly.entity_id
_entity_poly.type
_entity_poly.pdbx_seq_one_letter_code
_entity_poly.pdbx_strand_id
1 'polypeptide(L)'
;MGYTLEIIKTLAEQQKRLNELSAEEKKEFATRLVMDCPPAKLKSFRSVVESARDLNSGEPSLYSLLSEAYEVKNRIYALLDPRNKNPHSLLIGSEFNLDLFNNYRDLASEVLSTIERDIAMRLAETTPEKNRNQVAINVNRAFPDTLFAAKVAQAFVLKRDIDRLLLGSEPYKFFTSRDYNLDSCHEFPKLFAITREKETSIATQLALTTPPDLIGSIARNMQTLVPGHKELAEKVNAAFMLKNNIQLLLGERPEAFFSSRDFSLGLCHEFAPLFSVYLKGHEQSIGEKLSSLEASKLSEICHKLEQINGKAHDQTNPFRLIAEAIKPKQQSMEPQTSSAYSSECQPASSVAENPHLMFQSGLRRRGSEPTAPQPILDYDSDSDAKSDTCFNRMCGLFK
;
A
#
# COMPACT_ATOMS: atom_id res chain seq x y z
N MET A 1 -36.56 -11.34 12.71
CA MET A 1 -36.76 -12.06 13.99
C MET A 1 -37.32 -13.48 13.83
N GLY A 2 -38.07 -13.82 12.77
CA GLY A 2 -38.70 -15.15 12.63
C GLY A 2 -37.75 -16.36 12.63
N TYR A 3 -36.67 -16.31 11.84
CA TYR A 3 -35.74 -17.44 11.66
C TYR A 3 -35.11 -17.96 12.97
N THR A 4 -34.73 -17.07 13.89
CA THR A 4 -34.02 -17.45 15.12
C THR A 4 -34.95 -17.97 16.21
N LEU A 5 -36.18 -17.45 16.29
CA LEU A 5 -37.21 -17.90 17.24
C LEU A 5 -37.79 -19.27 16.88
N GLU A 6 -37.91 -19.55 15.57
CA GLU A 6 -38.36 -20.84 15.07
C GLU A 6 -37.34 -21.95 15.38
N ILE A 7 -36.04 -21.68 15.21
CA ILE A 7 -34.96 -22.61 15.60
C ILE A 7 -35.01 -22.93 17.10
N ILE A 8 -35.18 -21.94 17.99
CA ILE A 8 -35.29 -22.17 19.44
C ILE A 8 -36.46 -23.08 19.77
N LYS A 9 -37.64 -22.76 19.20
CA LYS A 9 -38.87 -23.48 19.50
C LYS A 9 -38.76 -24.93 19.02
N THR A 10 -38.23 -25.16 17.83
CA THR A 10 -38.02 -26.52 17.29
C THR A 10 -36.94 -27.30 18.03
N LEU A 11 -35.83 -26.66 18.43
CA LEU A 11 -34.78 -27.32 19.24
C LEU A 11 -35.30 -27.73 20.63
N ALA A 12 -36.08 -26.87 21.28
CA ALA A 12 -36.71 -27.15 22.56
C ALA A 12 -37.78 -28.25 22.44
N GLU A 13 -38.61 -28.20 21.38
CA GLU A 13 -39.66 -29.20 21.11
C GLU A 13 -39.08 -30.58 20.76
N GLN A 14 -37.88 -30.65 20.18
CA GLN A 14 -37.21 -31.90 19.79
C GLN A 14 -36.10 -32.35 20.73
N GLN A 15 -35.90 -31.68 21.88
CA GLN A 15 -34.79 -31.94 22.80
C GLN A 15 -34.66 -33.42 23.21
N LYS A 16 -35.79 -34.12 23.42
CA LYS A 16 -35.79 -35.55 23.76
C LYS A 16 -35.22 -36.44 22.64
N ARG A 17 -35.58 -36.16 21.38
CA ARG A 17 -35.04 -36.86 20.19
C ARG A 17 -33.60 -36.46 19.90
N LEU A 18 -33.25 -35.20 20.12
CA LEU A 18 -31.89 -34.71 19.96
C LEU A 18 -30.94 -35.32 21.00
N ASN A 19 -31.44 -35.69 22.18
CA ASN A 19 -30.66 -36.40 23.20
C ASN A 19 -30.41 -37.87 22.84
N GLU A 20 -31.27 -38.50 22.03
CA GLU A 20 -31.13 -39.89 21.54
C GLU A 20 -30.08 -40.04 20.42
N LEU A 21 -29.66 -38.93 19.81
CA LEU A 21 -28.60 -38.92 18.80
C LEU A 21 -27.24 -39.31 19.39
N SER A 22 -26.44 -40.01 18.58
CA SER A 22 -25.02 -40.25 18.87
C SER A 22 -24.23 -38.93 18.94
N ALA A 23 -23.02 -38.98 19.50
CA ALA A 23 -22.16 -37.80 19.60
C ALA A 23 -21.81 -37.23 18.21
N GLU A 24 -21.57 -38.12 17.24
CA GLU A 24 -21.28 -37.79 15.85
C GLU A 24 -22.46 -37.10 15.16
N GLU A 25 -23.68 -37.63 15.33
CA GLU A 25 -24.89 -37.03 14.75
C GLU A 25 -25.22 -35.67 15.37
N LYS A 26 -25.03 -35.52 16.69
CA LYS A 26 -25.19 -34.22 17.39
C LYS A 26 -24.21 -33.19 16.82
N LYS A 27 -22.96 -33.60 16.59
CA LYS A 27 -21.91 -32.73 16.04
C LYS A 27 -22.19 -32.34 14.60
N GLU A 28 -22.61 -33.30 13.77
CA GLU A 28 -22.98 -33.03 12.38
C GLU A 28 -24.18 -32.09 12.29
N PHE A 29 -25.22 -32.34 13.09
CA PHE A 29 -26.39 -31.48 13.16
C PHE A 29 -26.04 -30.05 13.60
N ALA A 30 -25.23 -29.91 14.66
CA ALA A 30 -24.77 -28.61 15.14
C ALA A 30 -23.95 -27.87 14.06
N THR A 31 -23.07 -28.58 13.36
CA THR A 31 -22.25 -28.05 12.28
C THR A 31 -23.10 -27.53 11.13
N ARG A 32 -24.08 -28.32 10.65
CA ARG A 32 -24.99 -27.90 9.57
C ARG A 32 -25.83 -26.69 9.98
N LEU A 33 -26.38 -26.68 11.19
CA LEU A 33 -27.20 -25.57 11.67
C LEU A 33 -26.42 -24.25 11.72
N VAL A 34 -25.18 -24.29 12.24
CA VAL A 34 -24.30 -23.12 12.23
C VAL A 34 -23.87 -22.75 10.83
N MET A 35 -23.64 -23.73 9.95
CA MET A 35 -23.24 -23.49 8.57
C MET A 35 -24.31 -22.72 7.80
N ASP A 36 -25.57 -23.12 7.93
CA ASP A 36 -26.72 -22.49 7.27
C ASP A 36 -27.06 -21.11 7.86
N CYS A 37 -26.57 -20.78 9.06
CA CYS A 37 -26.81 -19.49 9.70
C CYS A 37 -26.10 -18.35 8.94
N PRO A 38 -26.81 -17.36 8.37
CA PRO A 38 -26.17 -16.27 7.65
C PRO A 38 -25.27 -15.42 8.56
N PRO A 39 -24.15 -14.85 8.07
CA PRO A 39 -23.23 -14.07 8.88
C PRO A 39 -23.89 -12.91 9.64
N ALA A 40 -24.86 -12.23 9.01
CA ALA A 40 -25.62 -11.14 9.62
C ALA A 40 -26.44 -11.56 10.86
N LYS A 41 -26.78 -12.85 10.98
CA LYS A 41 -27.59 -13.39 12.09
C LYS A 41 -26.76 -14.07 13.18
N LEU A 42 -25.45 -14.27 12.99
CA LEU A 42 -24.56 -14.93 13.95
C LEU A 42 -24.65 -14.33 15.36
N LYS A 43 -24.73 -13.00 15.50
CA LYS A 43 -24.86 -12.36 16.82
C LYS A 43 -26.16 -12.73 17.52
N SER A 44 -27.27 -12.81 16.79
CA SER A 44 -28.56 -13.24 17.35
C SER A 44 -28.56 -14.72 17.69
N PHE A 45 -27.90 -15.54 16.86
CA PHE A 45 -27.73 -16.98 17.09
C PHE A 45 -26.93 -17.26 18.37
N ARG A 46 -25.91 -16.46 18.67
CA ARG A 46 -25.17 -16.55 19.94
C ARG A 46 -26.09 -16.41 21.16
N SER A 47 -26.93 -15.38 21.18
CA SER A 47 -27.87 -15.16 22.28
C SER A 47 -28.81 -16.34 22.48
N VAL A 48 -29.15 -17.02 21.38
CA VAL A 48 -29.97 -18.24 21.39
C VAL A 48 -29.23 -19.42 22.01
N VAL A 49 -28.00 -19.68 21.56
CA VAL A 49 -27.17 -20.77 22.12
C VAL A 49 -26.89 -20.55 23.61
N GLU A 50 -26.61 -19.31 24.02
CA GLU A 50 -26.40 -18.94 25.42
C GLU A 50 -27.67 -19.11 26.26
N SER A 51 -28.85 -18.78 25.73
CA SER A 51 -30.13 -18.90 26.44
C SER A 51 -30.59 -20.34 26.67
N ALA A 52 -30.11 -21.28 25.85
CA ALA A 52 -30.55 -22.67 25.87
C ALA A 52 -29.52 -23.60 26.57
N ARG A 53 -28.52 -23.04 27.23
CA ARG A 53 -27.45 -23.79 27.90
C ARG A 53 -27.96 -24.47 29.17
N ASP A 54 -28.18 -25.78 29.11
CA ASP A 54 -28.39 -26.62 30.30
C ASP A 54 -27.05 -26.86 31.03
N LEU A 55 -26.98 -26.49 32.32
CA LEU A 55 -25.75 -26.50 33.13
C LEU A 55 -25.40 -27.86 33.76
N ASN A 56 -26.20 -28.91 33.53
CA ASN A 56 -26.21 -30.11 34.37
C ASN A 56 -25.93 -31.46 33.66
N SER A 57 -25.28 -31.50 32.50
CA SER A 57 -24.91 -32.79 31.86
C SER A 57 -23.40 -32.94 31.71
N GLY A 58 -22.84 -34.04 32.25
CA GLY A 58 -21.42 -34.40 32.14
C GLY A 58 -20.97 -34.90 30.75
N GLU A 59 -21.91 -35.05 29.81
CA GLU A 59 -21.64 -35.30 28.38
C GLU A 59 -21.69 -33.99 27.58
N PRO A 60 -20.95 -33.88 26.45
CA PRO A 60 -21.05 -32.72 25.56
C PRO A 60 -22.48 -32.60 25.05
N SER A 61 -23.21 -31.64 25.61
CA SER A 61 -24.58 -31.37 25.20
C SER A 61 -24.59 -30.84 23.77
N LEU A 62 -25.71 -30.99 23.06
CA LEU A 62 -25.87 -30.39 21.74
C LEU A 62 -25.57 -28.87 21.78
N TYR A 63 -25.87 -28.21 22.91
CA TYR A 63 -25.57 -26.80 23.12
C TYR A 63 -24.07 -26.50 23.23
N SER A 64 -23.26 -27.36 23.85
CA SER A 64 -21.81 -27.17 23.85
C SER A 64 -21.25 -27.31 22.43
N LEU A 65 -21.72 -28.31 21.67
CA LEU A 65 -21.32 -28.50 20.27
C LEU A 65 -21.76 -27.34 19.36
N LEU A 66 -22.95 -26.78 19.59
CA LEU A 66 -23.44 -25.59 18.89
C LEU A 66 -22.61 -24.34 19.23
N SER A 67 -22.21 -24.19 20.49
CA SER A 67 -21.36 -23.08 20.94
C SER A 67 -19.98 -23.15 20.30
N GLU A 68 -19.37 -24.33 20.27
CA GLU A 68 -18.06 -24.56 19.65
C GLU A 68 -18.11 -24.32 18.13
N ALA A 69 -19.10 -24.90 17.43
CA ALA A 69 -19.30 -24.67 16.01
C ALA A 69 -19.54 -23.18 15.69
N TYR A 70 -20.38 -22.51 16.48
CA TYR A 70 -20.61 -21.07 16.37
C TYR A 70 -19.31 -20.29 16.54
N GLU A 71 -18.50 -20.65 17.54
CA GLU A 71 -17.24 -19.98 17.85
C GLU A 71 -16.26 -20.08 16.67
N VAL A 72 -16.13 -21.24 16.03
CA VAL A 72 -15.31 -21.43 14.82
C VAL A 72 -15.72 -20.47 13.72
N LYS A 73 -17.01 -20.46 13.35
CA LYS A 73 -17.52 -19.59 12.28
C LYS A 73 -17.38 -18.11 12.64
N ASN A 74 -17.70 -17.74 13.88
CA ASN A 74 -17.60 -16.36 14.36
C ASN A 74 -16.15 -15.86 14.36
N ARG A 75 -15.19 -16.68 14.80
CA ARG A 75 -13.77 -16.32 14.79
C ARG A 75 -13.25 -16.11 13.38
N ILE A 76 -13.65 -16.94 12.41
CA ILE A 76 -13.28 -16.76 11.00
C ILE A 76 -13.83 -15.43 10.47
N TYR A 77 -15.11 -15.11 10.68
CA TYR A 77 -15.67 -13.82 10.24
C TYR A 77 -15.10 -12.62 11.01
N ALA A 78 -14.68 -12.79 12.26
CA ALA A 78 -14.02 -11.74 13.03
C ALA A 78 -12.63 -11.37 12.45
N LEU A 79 -12.01 -12.25 11.66
CA LEU A 79 -10.81 -11.92 10.88
C LEU A 79 -11.10 -10.92 9.75
N LEU A 80 -12.36 -10.77 9.33
CA LEU A 80 -12.79 -9.78 8.33
C LEU A 80 -13.41 -8.51 8.93
N ASP A 81 -13.74 -8.50 10.22
CA ASP A 81 -14.42 -7.36 10.83
C ASP A 81 -13.56 -6.08 10.73
N PRO A 82 -13.99 -5.05 9.98
CA PRO A 82 -13.21 -3.82 9.80
C PRO A 82 -12.98 -3.07 11.11
N ARG A 83 -13.78 -3.31 12.15
CA ARG A 83 -13.61 -2.70 13.48
C ARG A 83 -12.47 -3.34 14.27
N ASN A 84 -12.13 -4.59 13.98
CA ASN A 84 -11.02 -5.29 14.62
C ASN A 84 -9.69 -4.83 14.03
N LYS A 85 -9.00 -3.87 14.66
CA LYS A 85 -7.72 -3.35 14.14
C LYS A 85 -6.59 -4.40 14.10
N ASN A 86 -6.70 -5.50 14.83
CA ASN A 86 -5.65 -6.51 14.98
C ASN A 86 -6.19 -7.93 14.77
N PRO A 87 -6.71 -8.29 13.59
CA PRO A 87 -7.28 -9.63 13.35
C PRO A 87 -6.31 -10.77 13.64
N HIS A 88 -5.02 -10.55 13.40
CA HIS A 88 -3.97 -11.53 13.66
C HIS A 88 -3.92 -12.00 15.11
N SER A 89 -4.40 -11.21 16.08
CA SER A 89 -4.50 -11.59 17.49
C SER A 89 -5.33 -12.86 17.70
N LEU A 90 -6.38 -13.08 16.89
CA LEU A 90 -7.22 -14.29 16.95
C LEU A 90 -6.47 -15.56 16.51
N LEU A 91 -5.32 -15.39 15.85
CA LEU A 91 -4.47 -16.46 15.33
C LEU A 91 -3.17 -16.60 16.13
N ILE A 92 -2.98 -15.85 17.22
CA ILE A 92 -1.79 -15.92 18.09
C ILE A 92 -2.17 -15.87 19.57
N GLY A 93 -1.27 -16.30 20.44
CA GLY A 93 -1.45 -16.17 21.89
C GLY A 93 -2.57 -17.03 22.46
N SER A 94 -3.10 -16.61 23.61
CA SER A 94 -4.10 -17.36 24.39
C SER A 94 -5.48 -17.44 23.73
N GLU A 95 -5.76 -16.54 22.78
CA GLU A 95 -7.03 -16.55 22.06
C GLU A 95 -7.06 -17.63 20.97
N PHE A 96 -5.91 -18.07 20.45
CA PHE A 96 -5.86 -19.09 19.41
C PHE A 96 -6.05 -20.50 20.01
N ASN A 97 -7.18 -21.14 19.66
CA ASN A 97 -7.50 -22.50 20.07
C ASN A 97 -7.37 -23.44 18.87
N LEU A 98 -6.22 -24.13 18.79
CA LEU A 98 -5.92 -25.07 17.71
C LEU A 98 -6.85 -26.28 17.73
N ASP A 99 -7.14 -26.82 18.92
CA ASP A 99 -7.96 -28.02 19.08
C ASP A 99 -9.40 -27.78 18.60
N LEU A 100 -9.93 -26.58 18.84
CA LEU A 100 -11.25 -26.19 18.35
C LEU A 100 -11.32 -26.23 16.81
N PHE A 101 -10.32 -25.67 16.11
CA PHE A 101 -10.29 -25.69 14.65
C PHE A 101 -10.06 -27.09 14.08
N ASN A 102 -9.23 -27.90 14.75
CA ASN A 102 -9.02 -29.31 14.37
C ASN A 102 -10.31 -30.13 14.53
N ASN A 103 -11.05 -29.91 15.62
CA ASN A 103 -12.30 -30.61 15.89
C ASN A 103 -13.40 -30.25 14.89
N TYR A 104 -13.38 -29.04 14.33
CA TYR A 104 -14.39 -28.54 13.37
C TYR A 104 -13.76 -28.20 12.02
N ARG A 105 -12.80 -29.02 11.56
CA ARG A 105 -12.03 -28.77 10.34
C ARG A 105 -12.89 -28.61 9.10
N ASP A 106 -13.90 -29.46 8.93
CA ASP A 106 -14.78 -29.43 7.75
C ASP A 106 -15.62 -28.14 7.73
N LEU A 107 -16.19 -27.76 8.87
CA LEU A 107 -16.91 -26.50 9.04
C LEU A 107 -15.99 -25.31 8.71
N ALA A 108 -14.79 -25.29 9.28
CA ALA A 108 -13.86 -24.19 9.08
C ALA A 108 -13.44 -24.09 7.60
N SER A 109 -13.19 -25.24 6.94
CA SER A 109 -12.81 -25.30 5.54
C SER A 109 -13.94 -24.78 4.63
N GLU A 110 -15.18 -25.20 4.88
CA GLU A 110 -16.35 -24.75 4.13
C GLU A 110 -16.56 -23.24 4.30
N VAL A 111 -16.50 -22.73 5.53
CA VAL A 111 -16.60 -21.27 5.80
C VAL A 111 -15.50 -20.51 5.08
N LEU A 112 -14.25 -21.01 5.15
CA LEU A 112 -13.09 -20.34 4.57
C LEU A 112 -13.13 -20.30 3.04
N SER A 113 -13.69 -21.30 2.36
CA SER A 113 -13.68 -21.46 0.90
C SER A 113 -14.32 -20.32 0.08
N THR A 114 -15.00 -19.39 0.75
CA THR A 114 -15.66 -18.25 0.12
C THR A 114 -15.00 -16.91 0.45
N ILE A 115 -14.08 -16.87 1.41
CA ILE A 115 -13.56 -15.65 2.02
C ILE A 115 -12.05 -15.69 2.32
N GLU A 116 -11.37 -16.77 1.95
CA GLU A 116 -9.97 -17.03 2.26
C GLU A 116 -9.05 -15.95 1.69
N ARG A 117 -9.34 -15.45 0.48
CA ARG A 117 -8.57 -14.39 -0.18
C ARG A 117 -8.68 -13.08 0.61
N ASP A 118 -9.91 -12.72 0.99
CA ASP A 118 -10.16 -11.45 1.65
C ASP A 118 -9.56 -11.45 3.06
N ILE A 119 -9.58 -12.59 3.76
CA ILE A 119 -8.89 -12.77 5.04
C ILE A 119 -7.37 -12.68 4.84
N ALA A 120 -6.80 -13.39 3.86
CA ALA A 120 -5.36 -13.37 3.59
C ALA A 120 -4.86 -11.94 3.30
N MET A 121 -5.57 -11.21 2.45
CA MET A 121 -5.29 -9.81 2.14
C MET A 121 -5.33 -8.94 3.40
N ARG A 122 -6.40 -9.05 4.20
CA ARG A 122 -6.56 -8.26 5.42
C ARG A 122 -5.51 -8.57 6.48
N LEU A 123 -5.14 -9.84 6.63
CA LEU A 123 -4.05 -10.25 7.50
C LEU A 123 -2.74 -9.64 7.01
N ALA A 124 -2.43 -9.68 5.72
CA ALA A 124 -1.20 -9.08 5.20
C ALA A 124 -1.13 -7.56 5.42
N GLU A 125 -2.25 -6.86 5.27
CA GLU A 125 -2.33 -5.40 5.51
C GLU A 125 -2.13 -5.01 6.99
N THR A 126 -2.71 -5.79 7.90
CA THR A 126 -2.82 -5.39 9.32
C THR A 126 -1.84 -6.08 10.25
N THR A 127 -1.21 -7.19 9.83
CA THR A 127 -0.29 -7.96 10.68
C THR A 127 1.10 -7.32 10.71
N PRO A 128 1.60 -6.91 11.89
CA PRO A 128 2.96 -6.45 12.04
C PRO A 128 3.96 -7.50 11.60
N GLU A 129 5.06 -7.08 10.97
CA GLU A 129 6.06 -7.97 10.39
C GLU A 129 6.56 -9.04 11.37
N LYS A 130 6.85 -8.65 12.62
CA LYS A 130 7.29 -9.55 13.70
C LYS A 130 6.32 -10.70 14.00
N ASN A 131 5.02 -10.52 13.70
CA ASN A 131 3.98 -11.50 13.99
C ASN A 131 3.64 -12.38 12.76
N ARG A 132 4.03 -11.96 11.54
CA ARG A 132 3.63 -12.66 10.29
C ARG A 132 4.07 -14.12 10.27
N ASN A 133 5.31 -14.42 10.70
CA ASN A 133 5.80 -15.79 10.75
C ASN A 133 4.99 -16.67 11.71
N GLN A 134 4.69 -16.16 12.91
CA GLN A 134 3.91 -16.91 13.90
C GLN A 134 2.48 -17.18 13.41
N VAL A 135 1.86 -16.19 12.78
CA VAL A 135 0.52 -16.34 12.17
C VAL A 135 0.57 -17.41 11.08
N ALA A 136 1.55 -17.37 10.18
CA ALA A 136 1.69 -18.36 9.11
C ALA A 136 1.87 -19.79 9.67
N ILE A 137 2.66 -19.96 10.73
CA ILE A 137 2.83 -21.26 11.41
C ILE A 137 1.50 -21.74 12.00
N ASN A 138 0.77 -20.88 12.71
CA ASN A 138 -0.48 -21.25 13.36
C ASN A 138 -1.58 -21.57 12.34
N VAL A 139 -1.66 -20.79 11.26
CA VAL A 139 -2.57 -21.06 10.14
C VAL A 139 -2.25 -22.40 9.48
N ASN A 140 -0.98 -22.70 9.20
CA ASN A 140 -0.59 -24.00 8.63
C ASN A 140 -0.87 -25.18 9.57
N ARG A 141 -0.83 -24.98 10.89
CA ARG A 141 -1.17 -26.00 11.87
C ARG A 141 -2.68 -26.27 11.96
N ALA A 142 -3.50 -25.21 11.94
CA ALA A 142 -4.96 -25.35 12.02
C ALA A 142 -5.59 -25.75 10.69
N PHE A 143 -4.98 -25.35 9.57
CA PHE A 143 -5.53 -25.54 8.22
C PHE A 143 -4.47 -26.10 7.26
N PRO A 144 -3.89 -27.27 7.56
CA PRO A 144 -2.84 -27.85 6.73
C PRO A 144 -3.40 -28.20 5.34
N ASP A 145 -2.58 -27.94 4.32
CA ASP A 145 -2.86 -28.22 2.90
C ASP A 145 -4.13 -27.55 2.35
N THR A 146 -4.55 -26.44 2.97
CA THR A 146 -5.71 -25.67 2.51
C THR A 146 -5.30 -24.50 1.63
N LEU A 147 -6.22 -24.09 0.75
CA LEU A 147 -6.07 -22.88 -0.06
C LEU A 147 -5.94 -21.62 0.81
N PHE A 148 -6.61 -21.59 1.97
CA PHE A 148 -6.47 -20.50 2.94
C PHE A 148 -5.03 -20.35 3.44
N ALA A 149 -4.40 -21.44 3.89
CA ALA A 149 -3.03 -21.39 4.37
C ALA A 149 -2.05 -20.95 3.26
N ALA A 150 -2.24 -21.45 2.04
CA ALA A 150 -1.45 -21.04 0.88
C ALA A 150 -1.60 -19.53 0.58
N LYS A 151 -2.83 -19.02 0.56
CA LYS A 151 -3.10 -17.59 0.30
C LYS A 151 -2.53 -16.68 1.38
N VAL A 152 -2.63 -17.05 2.66
CA VAL A 152 -2.02 -16.29 3.77
C VAL A 152 -0.51 -16.21 3.60
N ALA A 153 0.14 -17.34 3.29
CA ALA A 153 1.58 -17.38 3.05
C ALA A 153 1.98 -16.48 1.86
N GLN A 154 1.27 -16.60 0.73
CA GLN A 154 1.52 -15.78 -0.45
C GLN A 154 1.32 -14.28 -0.17
N ALA A 155 0.24 -13.90 0.50
CA ALA A 155 -0.04 -12.50 0.83
C ALA A 155 1.04 -11.91 1.76
N PHE A 156 1.53 -12.68 2.74
CA PHE A 156 2.63 -12.24 3.61
C PHE A 156 3.96 -12.10 2.87
N VAL A 157 4.28 -13.03 1.98
CA VAL A 157 5.49 -12.97 1.14
C VAL A 157 5.43 -11.75 0.22
N LEU A 158 4.32 -11.55 -0.48
CA LEU A 158 4.11 -10.40 -1.35
C LEU A 158 4.21 -9.09 -0.56
N LYS A 159 3.56 -9.00 0.61
CA LYS A 159 3.63 -7.79 1.44
C LYS A 159 5.07 -7.52 1.91
N ARG A 160 5.82 -8.55 2.33
CA ARG A 160 7.23 -8.43 2.67
C ARG A 160 8.05 -7.88 1.50
N ASP A 161 7.85 -8.41 0.30
CA ASP A 161 8.61 -8.03 -0.89
C ASP A 161 8.26 -6.61 -1.35
N ILE A 162 6.99 -6.19 -1.23
CA ILE A 162 6.60 -4.80 -1.44
C ILE A 162 7.32 -3.89 -0.43
N ASP A 163 7.25 -4.22 0.86
CA ASP A 163 7.79 -3.39 1.94
C ASP A 163 9.34 -3.29 1.88
N ARG A 164 10.03 -4.39 1.57
CA ARG A 164 11.49 -4.50 1.63
C ARG A 164 12.21 -4.30 0.30
N LEU A 165 11.61 -4.75 -0.81
CA LEU A 165 12.24 -4.71 -2.13
C LEU A 165 11.69 -3.54 -2.93
N LEU A 166 10.39 -3.51 -3.23
CA LEU A 166 9.80 -2.50 -4.11
C LEU A 166 9.90 -1.07 -3.53
N LEU A 167 9.73 -0.92 -2.22
CA LEU A 167 9.92 0.35 -1.51
C LEU A 167 11.36 0.52 -0.97
N GLY A 168 12.25 -0.43 -1.24
CA GLY A 168 13.63 -0.42 -0.79
C GLY A 168 14.56 0.41 -1.68
N SER A 169 15.86 0.30 -1.43
CA SER A 169 16.90 0.99 -2.21
C SER A 169 17.10 0.41 -3.61
N GLU A 170 16.76 -0.86 -3.82
CA GLU A 170 16.97 -1.57 -5.08
C GLU A 170 15.65 -2.21 -5.56
N PRO A 171 14.68 -1.37 -6.00
CA PRO A 171 13.32 -1.82 -6.34
C PRO A 171 13.26 -2.85 -7.46
N TYR A 172 14.28 -2.92 -8.33
CA TYR A 172 14.35 -3.93 -9.39
C TYR A 172 14.39 -5.36 -8.83
N LYS A 173 14.91 -5.55 -7.59
CA LYS A 173 14.98 -6.86 -6.93
C LYS A 173 13.61 -7.46 -6.64
N PHE A 174 12.56 -6.64 -6.54
CA PHE A 174 11.20 -7.12 -6.43
C PHE A 174 10.80 -7.97 -7.64
N PHE A 175 11.18 -7.56 -8.85
CA PHE A 175 10.83 -8.23 -10.10
C PHE A 175 11.71 -9.44 -10.43
N THR A 176 12.89 -9.52 -9.81
CA THR A 176 13.83 -10.64 -9.97
C THR A 176 13.83 -11.57 -8.77
N SER A 177 12.97 -11.33 -7.77
CA SER A 177 12.83 -12.19 -6.60
C SER A 177 12.35 -13.57 -7.03
N ARG A 178 12.86 -14.63 -6.39
CA ARG A 178 12.34 -16.00 -6.59
C ARG A 178 10.86 -16.09 -6.21
N ASP A 179 10.44 -15.25 -5.28
CA ASP A 179 9.08 -15.20 -4.75
C ASP A 179 8.16 -14.29 -5.59
N TYR A 180 8.69 -13.62 -6.62
CA TYR A 180 7.89 -12.79 -7.52
C TYR A 180 6.92 -13.67 -8.31
N ASN A 181 5.63 -13.36 -8.15
CA ASN A 181 4.55 -14.00 -8.91
C ASN A 181 3.53 -12.95 -9.33
N LEU A 182 3.32 -12.82 -10.64
CA LEU A 182 2.37 -11.87 -11.21
C LEU A 182 0.92 -12.21 -10.80
N ASP A 183 0.57 -13.50 -10.73
CA ASP A 183 -0.77 -13.92 -10.32
C ASP A 183 -1.07 -13.50 -8.89
N SER A 184 -0.09 -13.62 -7.98
CA SER A 184 -0.22 -13.14 -6.60
C SER A 184 -0.37 -11.61 -6.54
N CYS A 185 0.31 -10.86 -7.42
CA CYS A 185 0.15 -9.41 -7.51
C CYS A 185 -1.27 -9.03 -7.93
N HIS A 186 -1.84 -9.75 -8.90
CA HIS A 186 -3.22 -9.58 -9.35
C HIS A 186 -4.26 -10.01 -8.31
N GLU A 187 -3.94 -11.04 -7.53
CA GLU A 187 -4.83 -11.56 -6.50
C GLU A 187 -4.95 -10.60 -5.30
N PHE A 188 -3.85 -9.93 -4.94
CA PHE A 188 -3.77 -9.05 -3.77
C PHE A 188 -3.46 -7.58 -4.14
N PRO A 189 -4.26 -6.93 -5.00
CA PRO A 189 -3.92 -5.61 -5.56
C PRO A 189 -3.90 -4.51 -4.49
N LYS A 190 -4.68 -4.63 -3.41
CA LYS A 190 -4.74 -3.62 -2.35
C LYS A 190 -3.42 -3.49 -1.57
N LEU A 191 -2.56 -4.52 -1.57
CA LEU A 191 -1.25 -4.45 -0.92
C LEU A 191 -0.34 -3.39 -1.54
N PHE A 192 -0.57 -3.05 -2.81
CA PHE A 192 0.15 -1.99 -3.53
C PHE A 192 -0.37 -0.59 -3.23
N ALA A 193 -1.45 -0.41 -2.47
CA ALA A 193 -1.94 0.92 -2.11
C ALA A 193 -0.89 1.79 -1.40
N ILE A 194 0.09 1.17 -0.72
CA ILE A 194 1.23 1.86 -0.08
C ILE A 194 2.20 2.54 -1.08
N THR A 195 2.15 2.17 -2.35
CA THR A 195 2.97 2.81 -3.40
C THR A 195 2.35 4.12 -3.88
N ARG A 196 1.09 4.42 -3.50
CA ARG A 196 0.46 5.70 -3.82
C ARG A 196 1.24 6.84 -3.20
N GLU A 197 1.41 7.92 -3.95
CA GLU A 197 2.20 9.10 -3.59
C GLU A 197 3.73 8.85 -3.52
N LYS A 198 4.19 7.65 -3.88
CA LYS A 198 5.61 7.27 -3.91
C LYS A 198 6.08 6.89 -5.32
N GLU A 199 5.22 7.07 -6.33
CA GLU A 199 5.45 6.63 -7.70
C GLU A 199 6.73 7.22 -8.27
N THR A 200 6.91 8.54 -8.16
CA THR A 200 8.10 9.24 -8.63
C THR A 200 9.37 8.77 -7.91
N SER A 201 9.28 8.52 -6.60
CA SER A 201 10.41 8.02 -5.81
C SER A 201 10.83 6.62 -6.24
N ILE A 202 9.87 5.70 -6.37
CA ILE A 202 10.10 4.32 -6.82
C ILE A 202 10.65 4.33 -8.26
N ALA A 203 10.05 5.12 -9.16
CA ALA A 203 10.51 5.25 -10.54
C ALA A 203 11.92 5.81 -10.64
N THR A 204 12.26 6.82 -9.82
CA THR A 204 13.62 7.36 -9.72
C THR A 204 14.61 6.28 -9.27
N GLN A 205 14.30 5.55 -8.19
CA GLN A 205 15.16 4.48 -7.69
C GLN A 205 15.32 3.33 -8.69
N LEU A 206 14.25 2.96 -9.39
CA LEU A 206 14.32 1.99 -10.49
C LEU A 206 15.27 2.50 -11.59
N ALA A 207 15.12 3.72 -12.06
CA ALA A 207 16.00 4.26 -13.09
C ALA A 207 17.48 4.34 -12.64
N LEU A 208 17.75 4.65 -11.38
CA LEU A 208 19.11 4.70 -10.84
C LEU A 208 19.75 3.31 -10.69
N THR A 209 19.00 2.33 -10.19
CA THR A 209 19.59 1.04 -9.74
C THR A 209 19.40 -0.11 -10.71
N THR A 210 18.47 -0.02 -11.66
CA THR A 210 18.17 -1.13 -12.57
C THR A 210 19.30 -1.38 -13.57
N PRO A 211 19.84 -2.61 -13.63
CA PRO A 211 20.80 -3.04 -14.65
C PRO A 211 20.23 -2.93 -16.08
N PRO A 212 21.04 -2.57 -17.10
CA PRO A 212 20.56 -2.34 -18.47
C PRO A 212 19.78 -3.51 -19.10
N ASP A 213 20.20 -4.73 -18.81
CA ASP A 213 19.60 -5.99 -19.30
C ASP A 213 18.19 -6.24 -18.73
N LEU A 214 17.89 -5.69 -17.56
CA LEU A 214 16.61 -5.90 -16.87
C LEU A 214 15.55 -4.85 -17.18
N ILE A 215 15.93 -3.68 -17.73
CA ILE A 215 15.03 -2.54 -17.98
C ILE A 215 13.80 -2.97 -18.80
N GLY A 216 14.02 -3.68 -19.91
CA GLY A 216 12.93 -4.09 -20.80
C GLY A 216 11.99 -5.15 -20.18
N SER A 217 12.51 -6.01 -19.28
CA SER A 217 11.67 -6.97 -18.56
C SER A 217 10.85 -6.29 -17.48
N ILE A 218 11.46 -5.39 -16.71
CA ILE A 218 10.79 -4.65 -15.64
C ILE A 218 9.72 -3.71 -16.20
N ALA A 219 10.01 -3.01 -17.30
CA ALA A 219 9.01 -2.16 -17.96
C ALA A 219 7.76 -2.95 -18.37
N ARG A 220 7.93 -4.16 -18.92
CA ARG A 220 6.81 -5.06 -19.25
C ARG A 220 6.07 -5.54 -18.02
N ASN A 221 6.78 -6.00 -16.99
CA ASN A 221 6.16 -6.45 -15.74
C ASN A 221 5.41 -5.32 -15.03
N MET A 222 5.91 -4.09 -15.09
CA MET A 222 5.26 -2.92 -14.48
C MET A 222 3.97 -2.55 -15.21
N GLN A 223 3.90 -2.72 -16.53
CA GLN A 223 2.66 -2.53 -17.30
C GLN A 223 1.57 -3.53 -16.91
N THR A 224 1.96 -4.73 -16.46
CA THR A 224 1.01 -5.79 -16.08
C THR A 224 0.77 -5.88 -14.57
N LEU A 225 1.58 -5.24 -13.72
CA LEU A 225 1.66 -5.55 -12.29
C LEU A 225 0.33 -5.45 -11.53
N VAL A 226 -0.47 -4.39 -11.74
CA VAL A 226 -1.77 -4.22 -11.08
C VAL A 226 -2.74 -3.38 -11.94
N PRO A 227 -3.97 -3.86 -12.22
CA PRO A 227 -5.02 -3.04 -12.82
C PRO A 227 -5.38 -1.87 -11.88
N GLY A 228 -4.93 -0.65 -12.22
CA GLY A 228 -5.21 0.56 -11.43
C GLY A 228 -3.97 1.36 -11.00
N HIS A 229 -2.77 0.81 -11.13
CA HIS A 229 -1.50 1.53 -10.88
C HIS A 229 -0.86 2.04 -12.18
N LYS A 230 -1.68 2.57 -13.10
CA LYS A 230 -1.21 3.10 -14.39
C LYS A 230 -0.18 4.21 -14.19
N GLU A 231 -0.40 5.08 -13.20
CA GLU A 231 0.50 6.17 -12.88
C GLU A 231 1.90 5.68 -12.52
N LEU A 232 2.04 4.65 -11.66
CA LEU A 232 3.35 4.08 -11.34
C LEU A 232 4.06 3.57 -12.60
N ALA A 233 3.36 2.83 -13.46
CA ALA A 233 3.93 2.32 -14.69
C ALA A 233 4.35 3.43 -15.66
N GLU A 234 3.54 4.48 -15.81
CA GLU A 234 3.85 5.66 -16.61
C GLU A 234 5.09 6.39 -16.08
N LYS A 235 5.18 6.61 -14.76
CA LYS A 235 6.34 7.24 -14.12
C LYS A 235 7.61 6.41 -14.29
N VAL A 236 7.53 5.08 -14.15
CA VAL A 236 8.68 4.18 -14.37
C VAL A 236 9.15 4.23 -15.82
N ASN A 237 8.22 4.17 -16.78
CA ASN A 237 8.58 4.26 -18.20
C ASN A 237 9.21 5.63 -18.52
N ALA A 238 8.64 6.72 -17.99
CA ALA A 238 9.21 8.05 -18.15
C ALA A 238 10.62 8.17 -17.54
N ALA A 239 10.85 7.60 -16.36
CA ALA A 239 12.15 7.59 -15.71
C ALA A 239 13.20 6.77 -16.49
N PHE A 240 12.82 5.61 -17.03
CA PHE A 240 13.71 4.80 -17.87
C PHE A 240 14.02 5.48 -19.21
N MET A 241 13.03 6.09 -19.85
CA MET A 241 13.25 6.90 -21.07
C MET A 241 14.19 8.07 -20.77
N LEU A 242 13.98 8.75 -19.65
CA LEU A 242 14.84 9.86 -19.25
C LEU A 242 16.28 9.40 -18.94
N LYS A 243 16.46 8.26 -18.27
CA LYS A 243 17.78 7.64 -18.07
C LYS A 243 18.52 7.45 -19.40
N ASN A 244 17.83 6.91 -20.41
CA ASN A 244 18.41 6.71 -21.73
C ASN A 244 18.73 8.05 -22.42
N ASN A 245 17.85 9.04 -22.30
CA ASN A 245 18.10 10.38 -22.86
C ASN A 245 19.29 11.07 -22.16
N ILE A 246 19.49 10.89 -20.86
CA ILE A 246 20.66 11.40 -20.14
C ILE A 246 21.96 10.83 -20.71
N GLN A 247 21.97 9.59 -21.22
CA GLN A 247 23.15 9.05 -21.90
C GLN A 247 23.51 9.84 -23.17
N LEU A 248 22.56 10.51 -23.82
CA LEU A 248 22.84 11.39 -24.96
C LEU A 248 23.67 12.60 -24.54
N LEU A 249 23.46 13.14 -23.33
CA LEU A 249 24.28 14.23 -22.78
C LEU A 249 25.73 13.79 -22.57
N LEU A 250 25.95 12.52 -22.19
CA LEU A 250 27.28 11.96 -21.98
C LEU A 250 28.00 11.56 -23.29
N GLY A 251 27.28 11.56 -24.42
CA GLY A 251 27.81 11.15 -25.73
C GLY A 251 28.65 12.23 -26.43
N GLU A 252 28.90 12.00 -27.72
CA GLU A 252 29.61 12.99 -28.57
C GLU A 252 28.76 14.18 -28.98
N ARG A 253 27.43 14.04 -28.92
CA ARG A 253 26.47 15.04 -29.40
C ARG A 253 25.46 15.39 -28.30
N PRO A 254 25.88 16.10 -27.24
CA PRO A 254 24.99 16.47 -26.13
C PRO A 254 23.78 17.31 -26.57
N GLU A 255 23.85 18.00 -27.70
CA GLU A 255 22.71 18.74 -28.26
C GLU A 255 21.52 17.83 -28.59
N ALA A 256 21.77 16.55 -28.88
CA ALA A 256 20.73 15.58 -29.22
C ALA A 256 19.71 15.38 -28.08
N PHE A 257 20.12 15.58 -26.82
CA PHE A 257 19.21 15.55 -25.67
C PHE A 257 18.15 16.67 -25.77
N PHE A 258 18.57 17.90 -26.05
CA PHE A 258 17.70 19.07 -26.09
C PHE A 258 16.84 19.14 -27.37
N SER A 259 17.29 18.49 -28.44
CA SER A 259 16.56 18.34 -29.70
C SER A 259 15.72 17.07 -29.77
N SER A 260 15.77 16.20 -28.76
CA SER A 260 14.99 14.96 -28.73
C SER A 260 13.49 15.27 -28.65
N ARG A 261 12.69 14.48 -29.38
CA ARG A 261 11.22 14.51 -29.29
C ARG A 261 10.73 14.19 -27.87
N ASP A 262 11.50 13.41 -27.12
CA ASP A 262 11.16 12.95 -25.78
C ASP A 262 11.64 13.92 -24.68
N PHE A 263 12.17 15.09 -25.06
CA PHE A 263 12.52 16.14 -24.12
C PHE A 263 11.27 16.74 -23.48
N SER A 264 11.22 16.74 -22.14
CA SER A 264 10.15 17.35 -21.37
C SER A 264 10.70 18.05 -20.14
N LEU A 265 10.43 19.36 -20.03
CA LEU A 265 10.80 20.16 -18.86
C LEU A 265 10.18 19.60 -17.57
N GLY A 266 8.92 19.16 -17.63
CA GLY A 266 8.23 18.58 -16.49
C GLY A 266 8.93 17.32 -15.97
N LEU A 267 9.33 16.42 -16.87
CA LEU A 267 10.09 15.22 -16.51
C LEU A 267 11.49 15.56 -15.98
N CYS A 268 12.14 16.58 -16.52
CA CYS A 268 13.45 17.03 -16.02
C CYS A 268 13.37 17.54 -14.58
N HIS A 269 12.31 18.29 -14.24
CA HIS A 269 12.07 18.76 -12.88
C HIS A 269 11.67 17.62 -11.93
N GLU A 270 10.77 16.75 -12.38
CA GLU A 270 10.26 15.65 -11.58
C GLU A 270 11.35 14.63 -11.21
N PHE A 271 12.22 14.30 -12.19
CA PHE A 271 13.29 13.34 -12.03
C PHE A 271 14.67 14.01 -11.93
N ALA A 272 14.72 15.24 -11.41
CA ALA A 272 15.96 15.99 -11.18
C ALA A 272 17.08 15.17 -10.50
N PRO A 273 16.81 14.28 -9.52
CA PRO A 273 17.85 13.46 -8.89
C PRO A 273 18.62 12.55 -9.86
N LEU A 274 18.03 12.16 -11.00
CA LEU A 274 18.73 11.34 -12.01
C LEU A 274 19.93 12.09 -12.58
N PHE A 275 19.76 13.37 -12.90
CA PHE A 275 20.82 14.19 -13.46
C PHE A 275 21.96 14.38 -12.48
N SER A 276 21.65 14.64 -11.20
CA SER A 276 22.67 14.80 -10.16
C SER A 276 23.55 13.56 -9.96
N VAL A 277 23.03 12.36 -10.24
CA VAL A 277 23.82 11.12 -10.14
C VAL A 277 24.58 10.83 -11.43
N TYR A 278 23.92 10.91 -12.59
CA TYR A 278 24.51 10.51 -13.87
C TYR A 278 25.45 11.55 -14.47
N LEU A 279 25.23 12.83 -14.21
CA LEU A 279 26.06 13.90 -14.79
C LEU A 279 27.24 14.29 -13.90
N LYS A 280 27.30 13.78 -12.66
CA LYS A 280 28.32 14.12 -11.67
C LYS A 280 29.73 13.91 -12.22
N GLY A 281 30.50 15.00 -12.34
CA GLY A 281 31.87 14.99 -12.84
C GLY A 281 32.00 15.10 -14.36
N HIS A 282 30.88 15.15 -15.09
CA HIS A 282 30.84 15.30 -16.54
C HIS A 282 30.33 16.68 -17.00
N GLU A 283 29.85 17.51 -16.09
CA GLU A 283 29.16 18.78 -16.38
C GLU A 283 30.03 19.73 -17.22
N GLN A 284 31.30 19.86 -16.87
CA GLN A 284 32.23 20.72 -17.58
C GLN A 284 32.51 20.24 -19.01
N SER A 285 32.72 18.93 -19.19
CA SER A 285 32.96 18.34 -20.51
C SER A 285 31.74 18.51 -21.43
N ILE A 286 30.54 18.35 -20.88
CA ILE A 286 29.29 18.58 -21.61
C ILE A 286 29.17 20.04 -22.03
N GLY A 287 29.43 20.99 -21.12
CA GLY A 287 29.40 22.42 -21.41
C GLY A 287 30.41 22.83 -22.49
N GLU A 288 31.63 22.29 -22.45
CA GLU A 288 32.66 22.53 -23.47
C GLU A 288 32.21 22.00 -24.85
N LYS A 289 31.66 20.78 -24.93
CA LYS A 289 31.10 20.23 -26.18
C LYS A 289 29.96 21.10 -26.73
N LEU A 290 29.04 21.55 -25.86
CA LEU A 290 27.94 22.43 -26.24
C LEU A 290 28.41 23.81 -26.71
N SER A 291 29.51 24.34 -26.14
CA SER A 291 30.08 25.64 -26.52
C SER A 291 30.59 25.71 -27.96
N SER A 292 30.88 24.56 -28.58
CA SER A 292 31.36 24.46 -29.97
C SER A 292 30.26 24.54 -31.03
N LEU A 293 28.99 24.63 -30.61
CA LEU A 293 27.83 24.65 -31.50
C LEU A 293 27.57 26.02 -32.12
N GLU A 294 26.79 26.03 -33.20
CA GLU A 294 26.31 27.26 -33.85
C GLU A 294 25.50 28.13 -32.87
N ALA A 295 25.70 29.44 -32.93
CA ALA A 295 25.12 30.41 -31.98
C ALA A 295 23.58 30.32 -31.84
N SER A 296 22.88 29.98 -32.92
CA SER A 296 21.41 29.81 -32.91
C SER A 296 20.97 28.63 -32.04
N LYS A 297 21.60 27.46 -32.23
CA LYS A 297 21.33 26.24 -31.43
C LYS A 297 21.77 26.40 -29.99
N LEU A 298 22.91 27.06 -29.78
CA LEU A 298 23.44 27.34 -28.44
C LEU A 298 22.50 28.24 -27.64
N SER A 299 21.92 29.28 -28.27
CA SER A 299 20.93 30.15 -27.62
C SER A 299 19.67 29.37 -27.18
N GLU A 300 19.15 28.49 -28.04
CA GLU A 300 18.00 27.65 -27.71
C GLU A 300 18.30 26.68 -26.55
N ILE A 301 19.48 26.07 -26.55
CA ILE A 301 19.92 25.16 -25.49
C ILE A 301 20.14 25.92 -24.18
N CYS A 302 20.76 27.10 -24.20
CA CYS A 302 20.90 27.96 -23.02
C CYS A 302 19.55 28.34 -22.42
N HIS A 303 18.58 28.72 -23.25
CA HIS A 303 17.23 29.01 -22.78
C HIS A 303 16.57 27.77 -22.14
N LYS A 304 16.72 26.58 -22.74
CA LYS A 304 16.21 25.32 -22.16
C LYS A 304 16.90 24.97 -20.84
N LEU A 305 18.22 25.15 -20.75
CA LEU A 305 19.00 24.96 -19.51
C LEU A 305 18.52 25.90 -18.40
N GLU A 306 18.27 27.17 -18.72
CA GLU A 306 17.72 28.15 -17.78
C GLU A 306 16.32 27.75 -17.28
N GLN A 307 15.45 27.24 -18.17
CA GLN A 307 14.13 26.75 -17.79
C GLN A 307 14.15 25.51 -16.89
N ILE A 308 15.14 24.63 -17.07
CA ILE A 308 15.34 23.46 -16.18
C ILE A 308 15.97 23.88 -14.85
N ASN A 309 16.77 24.95 -14.85
CA ASN A 309 17.45 25.47 -13.65
C ASN A 309 16.51 26.27 -12.70
N GLY A 310 15.20 25.96 -12.69
CA GLY A 310 14.12 26.70 -12.03
C GLY A 310 14.18 26.87 -10.51
N LYS A 311 15.34 26.65 -9.89
CA LYS A 311 15.66 27.01 -8.50
C LYS A 311 17.04 27.67 -8.47
N ALA A 312 17.08 28.98 -8.66
CA ALA A 312 18.28 29.82 -8.80
C ALA A 312 19.30 29.82 -7.63
N HIS A 313 19.14 28.95 -6.63
CA HIS A 313 19.98 28.92 -5.42
C HIS A 313 20.76 27.62 -5.21
N ASP A 314 20.56 26.57 -6.01
CA ASP A 314 21.36 25.35 -5.89
C ASP A 314 22.62 25.43 -6.77
N GLN A 315 23.76 25.71 -6.14
CA GLN A 315 25.07 25.75 -6.82
C GLN A 315 25.54 24.36 -7.27
N THR A 316 24.91 23.28 -6.77
CA THR A 316 25.27 21.89 -7.10
C THR A 316 24.41 21.30 -8.22
N ASN A 317 23.50 22.08 -8.80
CA ASN A 317 22.66 21.63 -9.90
C ASN A 317 23.50 21.38 -11.16
N PRO A 318 23.48 20.16 -11.74
CA PRO A 318 24.30 19.82 -12.90
C PRO A 318 24.01 20.71 -14.12
N PHE A 319 22.77 21.15 -14.33
CA PHE A 319 22.42 22.02 -15.44
C PHE A 319 23.00 23.43 -15.30
N ARG A 320 23.15 23.92 -14.06
CA ARG A 320 23.82 25.19 -13.79
C ARG A 320 25.31 25.09 -14.09
N LEU A 321 25.96 24.02 -13.65
CA LEU A 321 27.39 23.77 -13.92
C LEU A 321 27.66 23.65 -15.42
N ILE A 322 26.77 22.98 -16.17
CA ILE A 322 26.83 22.93 -17.64
C ILE A 322 26.69 24.34 -18.23
N ALA A 323 25.70 25.12 -17.80
CA ALA A 323 25.48 26.48 -18.31
C ALA A 323 26.65 27.43 -18.00
N GLU A 324 27.29 27.29 -16.84
CA GLU A 324 28.50 28.04 -16.47
C GLU A 324 29.69 27.67 -17.37
N ALA A 325 29.85 26.39 -17.72
CA ALA A 325 30.90 25.90 -18.62
C ALA A 325 30.70 26.30 -20.10
N ILE A 326 29.47 26.63 -20.52
CA ILE A 326 29.18 27.14 -21.88
C ILE A 326 29.65 28.60 -22.03
N LYS A 327 29.67 29.40 -20.96
CA LYS A 327 30.13 30.80 -21.03
C LYS A 327 31.65 30.84 -21.25
N PRO A 328 32.14 31.52 -22.29
CA PRO A 328 33.55 31.49 -22.62
C PRO A 328 34.39 32.15 -21.51
N LYS A 329 35.56 31.56 -21.24
CA LYS A 329 36.68 32.21 -20.54
C LYS A 329 36.96 33.56 -21.18
N GLN A 330 36.41 34.65 -20.63
CA GLN A 330 36.92 35.98 -20.88
C GLN A 330 38.30 36.08 -20.21
N GLN A 331 39.34 35.94 -21.03
CA GLN A 331 40.64 36.60 -20.94
C GLN A 331 41.11 36.99 -19.52
N SER A 332 41.96 36.16 -18.93
CA SER A 332 43.04 36.67 -18.09
C SER A 332 44.08 37.34 -19.00
N MET A 333 43.84 38.59 -19.35
CA MET A 333 44.92 39.51 -19.72
C MET A 333 45.16 40.41 -18.51
N GLU A 334 46.12 40.01 -17.67
CA GLU A 334 46.91 41.03 -16.94
C GLU A 334 47.61 41.89 -17.98
N PRO A 335 47.60 43.21 -17.79
CA PRO A 335 48.86 43.85 -17.46
C PRO A 335 48.75 44.80 -16.25
N GLN A 336 49.83 44.73 -15.46
CA GLN A 336 50.53 45.85 -14.80
C GLN A 336 50.13 46.26 -13.38
N THR A 337 50.92 45.71 -12.43
CA THR A 337 51.84 46.45 -11.55
C THR A 337 51.42 47.85 -11.03
N SER A 338 51.05 47.83 -9.74
CA SER A 338 51.62 48.63 -8.64
C SER A 338 51.54 50.16 -8.64
N SER A 339 50.82 50.63 -7.61
CA SER A 339 51.33 51.45 -6.49
C SER A 339 51.06 52.97 -6.48
N ALA A 340 50.18 53.31 -5.52
CA ALA A 340 50.25 54.42 -4.55
C ALA A 340 50.06 55.86 -5.04
N TYR A 341 49.02 56.51 -4.53
CA TYR A 341 49.19 57.51 -3.47
C TYR A 341 47.89 57.70 -2.67
N SER A 342 48.09 57.85 -1.36
CA SER A 342 47.17 58.06 -0.25
C SER A 342 46.48 59.43 -0.23
N SER A 343 45.32 59.54 0.43
CA SER A 343 45.10 60.57 1.46
C SER A 343 43.82 60.39 2.28
N GLU A 344 43.96 60.75 3.55
CA GLU A 344 43.04 60.68 4.69
C GLU A 344 41.80 61.59 4.59
N CYS A 345 40.73 61.24 5.32
CA CYS A 345 40.19 62.01 6.46
C CYS A 345 38.67 61.77 6.68
N GLN A 346 38.31 61.33 7.89
CA GLN A 346 37.04 61.64 8.57
C GLN A 346 37.08 63.11 9.07
N PRO A 347 35.98 63.86 9.41
CA PRO A 347 34.90 63.42 10.33
C PRO A 347 33.48 64.06 10.22
N ALA A 348 32.55 63.45 10.99
CA ALA A 348 31.43 63.98 11.81
C ALA A 348 30.29 64.91 11.30
N SER A 349 29.06 64.47 11.67
CA SER A 349 27.84 65.23 12.09
C SER A 349 27.10 66.03 11.00
N SER A 350 25.76 66.09 10.87
CA SER A 350 24.68 66.17 11.88
C SER A 350 23.27 66.01 11.25
N VAL A 351 22.32 65.42 12.01
CA VAL A 351 20.89 65.84 12.21
C VAL A 351 19.99 65.96 10.95
N ALA A 352 19.00 65.11 10.73
CA ALA A 352 17.58 65.15 11.19
C ALA A 352 16.88 64.03 10.36
N GLU A 353 15.85 63.28 10.73
CA GLU A 353 14.65 63.51 11.54
C GLU A 353 14.02 62.10 11.74
N ASN A 354 13.62 61.77 12.98
CA ASN A 354 12.61 60.73 13.27
C ASN A 354 11.25 61.44 13.25
N PRO A 355 10.14 60.81 12.80
CA PRO A 355 9.35 59.95 13.70
C PRO A 355 8.66 58.79 12.93
N HIS A 356 8.07 57.73 13.49
CA HIS A 356 7.69 57.26 14.82
C HIS A 356 7.54 55.73 14.59
N LEU A 357 8.19 54.85 15.36
CA LEU A 357 7.59 54.07 16.45
C LEU A 357 6.24 53.44 16.05
N MET A 358 5.92 52.15 16.19
CA MET A 358 6.26 51.09 17.15
C MET A 358 5.01 50.19 17.06
N PHE A 359 5.16 48.88 17.07
CA PHE A 359 4.71 48.05 18.20
C PHE A 359 4.84 46.58 17.84
N GLN A 360 5.76 45.93 18.54
CA GLN A 360 5.77 44.49 18.72
C GLN A 360 4.74 44.11 19.80
N SER A 361 4.35 42.84 19.71
CA SER A 361 4.10 41.89 20.79
C SER A 361 2.67 41.73 21.32
N GLY A 362 2.29 40.46 21.50
CA GLY A 362 1.50 40.05 22.66
C GLY A 362 0.24 39.22 22.42
N LEU A 363 0.43 37.89 22.26
CA LEU A 363 -0.23 36.82 23.03
C LEU A 363 -1.74 36.89 23.43
N ARG A 364 -2.42 35.77 23.11
CA ARG A 364 -3.33 34.90 23.92
C ARG A 364 -4.84 34.86 23.64
N ARG A 365 -5.31 33.58 23.55
CA ARG A 365 -6.58 32.97 24.03
C ARG A 365 -7.87 33.37 23.29
N ARG A 366 -8.96 32.59 23.19
CA ARG A 366 -9.41 31.21 23.51
C ARG A 366 -10.92 31.18 23.14
N GLY A 367 -11.48 30.04 22.71
CA GLY A 367 -12.94 29.74 22.69
C GLY A 367 -13.48 29.43 21.29
N SER A 368 -13.94 28.20 21.00
CA SER A 368 -15.30 27.63 21.24
C SER A 368 -16.24 28.05 20.10
N GLU A 369 -16.98 27.24 19.34
CA GLU A 369 -17.40 25.83 19.37
C GLU A 369 -18.12 25.52 18.00
N PRO A 370 -19.09 24.60 17.82
CA PRO A 370 -19.03 23.45 16.90
C PRO A 370 -19.92 23.53 15.63
N THR A 371 -19.68 22.64 14.64
CA THR A 371 -20.72 22.28 13.65
C THR A 371 -20.72 20.77 13.38
N ALA A 372 -21.88 20.16 13.59
CA ALA A 372 -22.21 18.74 13.44
C ALA A 372 -22.52 18.36 11.97
N PRO A 373 -22.71 17.07 11.65
CA PRO A 373 -22.60 16.50 10.30
C PRO A 373 -23.92 16.50 9.50
N GLN A 374 -23.81 16.49 8.17
CA GLN A 374 -24.96 16.28 7.27
C GLN A 374 -25.16 14.80 6.89
N PRO A 375 -26.41 14.32 6.76
CA PRO A 375 -26.78 12.97 6.31
C PRO A 375 -27.36 12.95 4.89
N ILE A 376 -26.91 12.03 4.04
CA ILE A 376 -27.38 11.74 2.66
C ILE A 376 -26.87 10.30 2.39
N LEU A 377 -27.59 9.26 1.94
CA LEU A 377 -28.84 9.07 1.19
C LEU A 377 -29.39 7.64 1.42
N ASP A 378 -30.71 7.51 1.43
CA ASP A 378 -31.48 6.28 1.32
C ASP A 378 -31.34 5.64 -0.07
N TYR A 379 -31.33 4.30 -0.12
CA TYR A 379 -31.63 3.51 -1.31
C TYR A 379 -32.62 2.42 -0.93
N ASP A 380 -33.89 2.69 -1.19
CA ASP A 380 -34.92 1.68 -1.41
C ASP A 380 -34.67 1.01 -2.78
N SER A 381 -34.72 -0.32 -2.80
CA SER A 381 -34.98 -1.07 -4.03
C SER A 381 -35.67 -2.38 -3.65
N ASP A 382 -36.99 -2.36 -3.79
CA ASP A 382 -37.84 -3.54 -3.87
C ASP A 382 -37.42 -4.42 -5.06
N SER A 383 -37.25 -5.73 -4.81
CA SER A 383 -37.52 -6.73 -5.83
C SER A 383 -38.02 -8.01 -5.15
N ASP A 384 -39.33 -8.22 -5.28
CA ASP A 384 -40.00 -9.48 -4.97
C ASP A 384 -39.44 -10.62 -5.83
N ALA A 385 -38.73 -11.54 -5.19
CA ALA A 385 -38.47 -12.87 -5.71
C ALA A 385 -38.87 -13.89 -4.64
N LYS A 386 -39.87 -14.70 -4.98
CA LYS A 386 -40.51 -15.73 -4.16
C LYS A 386 -39.45 -16.55 -3.41
N SER A 387 -39.53 -16.51 -2.09
CA SER A 387 -38.71 -17.35 -1.20
C SER A 387 -39.21 -18.80 -1.26
N ASP A 388 -38.55 -19.63 -2.05
CA ASP A 388 -38.51 -21.06 -1.77
C ASP A 388 -37.77 -21.22 -0.45
N THR A 389 -38.51 -21.44 0.63
CA THR A 389 -37.98 -21.54 1.97
C THR A 389 -37.09 -22.79 2.09
N CYS A 390 -35.86 -22.60 2.58
CA CYS A 390 -34.90 -23.66 2.96
C CYS A 390 -35.50 -24.76 3.88
N PHE A 391 -36.69 -24.55 4.42
CA PHE A 391 -37.37 -25.40 5.38
C PHE A 391 -37.82 -26.76 4.81
N ASN A 392 -38.12 -26.85 3.51
CA ASN A 392 -38.55 -28.13 2.92
C ASN A 392 -37.43 -29.19 2.90
N ARG A 393 -36.16 -28.79 3.09
CA ARG A 393 -35.03 -29.71 3.23
C ARG A 393 -34.83 -30.25 4.65
N MET A 394 -35.30 -29.54 5.69
CA MET A 394 -35.16 -29.97 7.09
C MET A 394 -36.07 -31.15 7.47
N CYS A 395 -37.27 -31.23 6.89
CA CYS A 395 -38.22 -32.30 7.20
C CYS A 395 -37.89 -33.65 6.54
N GLY A 396 -36.86 -33.72 5.69
CA GLY A 396 -36.42 -34.95 5.04
C GLY A 396 -35.47 -35.81 5.87
N LEU A 397 -34.93 -35.29 6.99
CA LEU A 397 -33.97 -36.00 7.85
C LEU A 397 -34.63 -36.82 8.97
N PHE A 398 -35.96 -36.73 9.12
CA PHE A 398 -36.72 -37.42 10.16
C PHE A 398 -37.84 -38.31 9.61
N LYS A 399 -37.66 -38.82 8.38
CA LYS A 399 -38.51 -39.86 7.80
C LYS A 399 -37.82 -41.21 7.81
#